data_AF-A0A7K7GW04-F1
#
_entry.id   AF-A0A7K7GW04-F1
#
_cell.length_a   1.000
_cell.length_b   1.000
_cell.length_c   1.000
_cell.angle_alpha   90.00
_cell.angle_beta   90.00
_cell.angle_gamma   90.00
#
_symmetry.space_group_name_H-M   'P 1'
#
loop_
_entity.id
_entity.type
_entity.pdbx_description
1 polymer ?
#
loop_
_entity_poly.entity_id
_entity_poly.type
_entity_poly.pdbx_seq_one_letter_code
_entity_poly.pdbx_strand_id
1 'polypeptide(L)'
;LIEIDGKLHQHWALYMGDGYVIDLIPVEKRKVKLDDVKEPKFIRTVKKELLMELAGNYTWRVNNKSDQDYTPLPVETIMQCAAACIGKELTYHSFGSNCERFVKELRYGEAFSEQVSVP
;
A
#
# COMPACT_ATOMS: atom_id res chain seq x y z
N LEU A 1 9.95 -0.99 4.44
CA LEU A 1 8.84 -1.63 3.71
C LEU A 1 8.95 -3.13 3.92
N ILE A 2 7.82 -3.79 4.08
CA ILE A 2 7.72 -5.24 4.20
C ILE A 2 7.14 -5.75 2.89
N GLU A 3 7.83 -6.70 2.28
CA GLU A 3 7.35 -7.46 1.13
C GLU A 3 6.95 -8.85 1.62
N ILE A 4 5.74 -9.27 1.28
CA ILE A 4 5.16 -10.56 1.66
C ILE A 4 4.98 -11.38 0.37
N ASP A 5 5.54 -12.59 0.36
CA ASP A 5 5.54 -13.48 -0.79
C ASP A 5 4.16 -14.14 -0.95
N GLY A 6 3.25 -13.45 -1.64
CA GLY A 6 1.93 -13.99 -1.97
C GLY A 6 1.96 -15.06 -3.06
N LYS A 7 0.90 -15.87 -3.18
CA LYS A 7 0.81 -16.96 -4.19
C LYS A 7 0.74 -16.48 -5.64
N LEU A 8 0.17 -15.30 -5.89
CA LEU A 8 -0.10 -14.78 -7.24
C LEU A 8 0.59 -13.45 -7.51
N HIS A 9 0.73 -12.60 -6.49
CA HIS A 9 1.45 -11.32 -6.54
C HIS A 9 2.07 -11.03 -5.17
N GLN A 10 3.16 -10.26 -5.13
CA GLN A 10 3.71 -9.76 -3.88
C GLN A 10 2.76 -8.76 -3.23
N HIS A 11 2.61 -8.85 -1.92
CA HIS A 11 1.92 -7.84 -1.12
C HIS A 11 2.92 -6.96 -0.41
N TRP A 12 2.56 -5.70 -0.19
CA TRP A 12 3.45 -4.69 0.39
C TRP A 12 2.78 -3.98 1.55
N ALA A 13 3.57 -3.78 2.61
CA ALA A 13 3.15 -3.10 3.82
C ALA A 13 4.26 -2.17 4.34
N LEU A 14 3.87 -1.19 5.17
CA LEU A 14 4.80 -0.29 5.85
C LEU A 14 4.81 -0.62 7.35
N TYR A 15 5.96 -0.97 7.89
CA TYR A 15 6.14 -1.24 9.32
C TYR A 15 6.04 0.03 10.14
N MET A 16 5.25 0.00 11.21
CA MET A 16 4.96 1.15 12.08
C MET A 16 5.59 1.05 13.48
N GLY A 17 6.28 -0.06 13.80
CA GLY A 17 6.75 -0.35 15.16
C GLY A 17 5.85 -1.35 15.90
N ASP A 18 6.38 -1.95 16.96
CA ASP A 18 5.66 -2.85 17.88
C ASP A 18 4.92 -4.02 17.20
N GLY A 19 5.48 -4.55 16.11
CA GLY A 19 4.87 -5.63 15.33
C GLY A 19 3.73 -5.18 14.40
N TYR A 20 3.37 -3.89 14.38
CA TYR A 20 2.31 -3.35 13.53
C TYR A 20 2.81 -2.90 12.16
N VAL A 21 1.93 -3.05 11.17
CA VAL A 21 2.09 -2.57 9.81
C VAL A 21 0.83 -1.84 9.35
N ILE A 22 0.96 -1.03 8.30
CA ILE A 22 -0.17 -0.61 7.48
C ILE A 22 -0.07 -1.18 6.06
N ASP A 23 -1.22 -1.52 5.50
CA ASP A 23 -1.34 -2.07 4.15
C ASP A 23 -2.65 -1.62 3.48
N LEU A 24 -2.84 -2.04 2.24
CA LEU A 24 -4.06 -1.80 1.47
C LEU A 24 -4.85 -3.09 1.27
N ILE A 25 -6.05 -3.13 1.84
CA ILE A 25 -6.97 -4.25 1.65
C ILE A 25 -8.11 -3.89 0.68
N PRO A 26 -8.57 -4.82 -0.18
CA PRO A 26 -9.77 -4.63 -0.97
C PRO A 26 -10.99 -4.32 -0.10
N VAL A 27 -11.75 -3.28 -0.44
CA VAL A 27 -13.10 -3.11 0.12
C VAL A 27 -14.00 -4.14 -0.54
N GLU A 28 -14.71 -4.95 0.27
CA GLU A 28 -15.70 -5.88 -0.26
C GLU A 28 -16.71 -5.12 -1.13
N LYS A 29 -17.10 -5.72 -2.26
CA LYS A 29 -17.93 -5.07 -3.28
C LYS A 29 -19.17 -4.45 -2.64
N ARG A 30 -19.19 -3.12 -2.48
CA ARG A 30 -20.47 -2.40 -2.33
C ARG A 30 -21.29 -2.78 -3.56
N LYS A 31 -22.53 -3.24 -3.38
CA LYS A 31 -23.41 -3.66 -4.49
C LYS A 31 -23.52 -2.52 -5.51
N VAL A 32 -22.68 -2.54 -6.55
CA VAL A 32 -22.74 -1.56 -7.64
C VAL A 32 -23.91 -1.96 -8.51
N LYS A 33 -24.87 -1.04 -8.71
CA LYS A 33 -25.95 -1.23 -9.69
C LYS A 33 -25.33 -1.33 -11.09
N LEU A 34 -25.80 -2.29 -11.89
CA LEU A 34 -25.20 -2.74 -13.15
C LEU A 34 -25.23 -1.69 -14.29
N ASP A 35 -25.83 -0.51 -14.09
CA ASP A 35 -26.22 0.39 -15.18
C ASP A 35 -25.24 1.53 -15.52
N ASP A 36 -24.06 1.60 -14.90
CA ASP A 36 -23.06 2.65 -15.21
C ASP A 36 -21.77 1.98 -15.70
N VAL A 37 -21.58 1.89 -17.03
CA VAL A 37 -20.28 1.55 -17.62
C VAL A 37 -19.34 2.75 -17.41
N LYS A 38 -18.85 2.89 -16.18
CA LYS A 38 -17.70 3.72 -15.82
C LYS A 38 -16.51 2.78 -15.64
N GLU A 39 -15.33 3.26 -16.02
CA GLU A 39 -14.05 2.54 -15.89
C GLU A 39 -13.94 1.78 -14.56
N PRO A 40 -13.28 0.60 -14.56
CA PRO A 40 -13.17 -0.21 -13.34
C PRO A 40 -12.46 0.58 -12.23
N LYS A 41 -13.18 0.83 -11.13
CA LYS A 41 -12.63 1.45 -9.91
C LYS A 41 -12.32 0.39 -8.87
N PHE A 42 -11.09 0.40 -8.38
CA PHE A 42 -10.63 -0.48 -7.30
C PHE A 42 -10.51 0.34 -6.02
N ILE A 43 -11.44 0.14 -5.10
CA ILE A 43 -11.41 0.79 -3.78
C ILE A 43 -10.58 -0.09 -2.83
N ARG A 44 -9.66 0.55 -2.12
CA ARG A 44 -8.80 -0.05 -1.09
C ARG A 44 -8.94 0.71 0.21
N THR A 45 -9.00 0.02 1.34
CA THR A 45 -8.93 0.65 2.66
C THR A 45 -7.54 0.49 3.23
N VAL A 46 -7.01 1.57 3.81
CA VAL A 46 -5.77 1.52 4.59
C VAL A 46 -6.07 0.89 5.94
N LYS A 47 -5.48 -0.27 6.21
CA LYS A 47 -5.66 -0.98 7.48
C LYS A 47 -4.37 -0.98 8.27
N LYS A 48 -4.47 -0.87 9.60
CA LYS A 48 -3.38 -1.11 10.54
C LYS A 48 -3.63 -2.47 11.20
N GLU A 49 -2.65 -3.37 11.14
CA GLU A 49 -2.74 -4.68 11.76
C GLU A 49 -1.38 -5.25 12.15
N LEU A 50 -1.37 -6.39 12.83
CA LEU A 50 -0.14 -7.09 13.19
C LEU A 50 0.48 -7.73 11.95
N LEU A 51 1.80 -7.60 11.78
CA LEU A 51 2.53 -8.21 10.68
C LEU A 51 2.33 -9.73 10.63
N MET A 52 2.30 -10.38 11.80
CA MET A 52 2.11 -11.83 11.89
C MET A 52 0.73 -12.27 11.38
N GLU A 53 -0.31 -11.46 11.66
CA GLU A 53 -1.66 -11.73 11.17
C GLU A 53 -1.77 -11.47 9.66
N LEU A 54 -1.17 -10.37 9.18
CA LEU A 54 -1.15 -10.04 7.75
C LEU A 54 -0.40 -11.09 6.92
N ALA A 55 0.78 -11.52 7.39
CA ALA A 55 1.59 -12.50 6.69
C ALA A 55 1.01 -13.91 6.79
N GLY A 56 0.39 -14.27 7.93
CA GLY A 56 -0.08 -15.62 8.17
C GLY A 56 1.02 -16.66 7.96
N ASN A 57 0.81 -17.56 6.99
CA ASN A 57 1.78 -18.60 6.62
C ASN A 57 2.76 -18.18 5.51
N TYR A 58 2.66 -16.95 4.99
CA TYR A 58 3.54 -16.46 3.94
C TYR A 58 4.87 -15.96 4.51
N THR A 59 5.94 -16.17 3.76
CA THR A 59 7.25 -15.59 4.06
C THR A 59 7.22 -14.10 3.79
N TRP A 60 8.00 -13.35 4.55
CA TRP A 60 8.12 -11.91 4.39
C TRP A 60 9.56 -11.47 4.65
N ARG A 61 9.90 -10.31 4.08
CA ARG A 61 11.21 -9.69 4.24
C ARG A 61 11.11 -8.18 4.31
N VAL A 62 12.06 -7.56 5.00
CA VAL A 62 12.28 -6.13 4.86
C VAL A 62 12.89 -5.88 3.48
N ASN A 63 12.24 -5.06 2.65
CA ASN A 63 12.74 -4.71 1.33
C ASN A 63 12.69 -3.19 1.11
N ASN A 64 13.81 -2.51 1.35
CA ASN A 64 13.99 -1.09 1.07
C ASN A 64 14.94 -0.87 -0.13
N LYS A 65 14.93 -1.76 -1.14
CA LYS A 65 15.90 -1.68 -2.26
C LYS A 65 15.90 -0.32 -2.97
N SER A 66 14.75 0.34 -3.07
CA SER A 66 14.62 1.68 -3.66
C SER A 66 15.35 2.78 -2.89
N ASP A 67 15.85 2.53 -1.67
CA ASP A 67 16.74 3.48 -0.97
C ASP A 67 18.06 3.73 -1.72
N GLN A 68 18.42 2.86 -2.68
CA GLN A 68 19.58 3.05 -3.56
C GLN A 68 19.39 4.22 -4.54
N ASP A 69 18.15 4.47 -4.94
CA ASP A 69 17.80 5.45 -5.98
C ASP A 69 17.04 6.67 -5.40
N TYR A 70 16.37 6.49 -4.26
CA TYR A 70 15.52 7.51 -3.63
C TYR A 70 15.83 7.68 -2.15
N THR A 71 16.03 8.91 -1.71
CA THR A 71 16.20 9.23 -0.29
C THR A 71 14.86 9.09 0.43
N PRO A 72 14.75 8.25 1.48
CA PRO A 72 13.52 8.15 2.25
C PRO A 72 13.27 9.44 3.05
N LEU A 73 12.00 9.77 3.26
CA LEU A 73 11.58 10.84 4.15
C LEU A 73 12.04 10.54 5.61
N PRO A 74 12.12 11.56 6.48
CA PRO A 74 12.36 11.36 7.90
C PRO A 74 11.35 10.36 8.48
N VAL A 75 11.82 9.45 9.34
CA VAL A 75 10.96 8.38 9.90
C VAL A 75 9.72 8.95 10.56
N GLU A 76 9.85 10.05 11.31
CA GLU A 76 8.72 10.73 11.94
C GLU A 76 7.67 11.18 10.91
N THR A 77 8.09 11.79 9.80
CA THR A 77 7.21 12.19 8.71
C THR A 77 6.51 10.98 8.09
N ILE A 78 7.24 9.89 7.82
CA ILE A 78 6.65 8.65 7.29
C ILE A 78 5.56 8.13 8.24
N MET A 79 5.86 8.07 9.55
CA MET A 79 4.92 7.55 10.55
C MET A 79 3.69 8.44 10.71
N GLN A 80 3.86 9.76 10.69
CA GLN A 80 2.76 10.73 10.75
C GLN A 80 1.83 10.59 9.53
N CYS A 81 2.40 10.55 8.32
CA CYS A 81 1.65 10.35 7.08
C CYS A 81 0.91 9.01 7.08
N ALA A 82 1.62 7.93 7.44
CA ALA A 82 1.05 6.58 7.55
C ALA A 82 -0.14 6.54 8.52
N ALA A 83 0.02 7.11 9.72
CA ALA A 83 -1.04 7.18 10.72
C ALA A 83 -2.25 7.98 10.22
N ALA A 84 -2.01 9.10 9.54
CA ALA A 84 -3.06 9.94 8.96
C ALA A 84 -3.83 9.24 7.82
N CYS A 85 -3.30 8.16 7.24
CA CYS A 85 -3.96 7.38 6.20
C CYS A 85 -4.87 6.27 6.74
N ILE A 86 -4.71 5.83 7.99
CA ILE A 86 -5.45 4.70 8.56
C ILE A 86 -6.96 4.90 8.44
N GLY A 87 -7.67 3.90 7.92
CA GLY A 87 -9.11 3.89 7.73
C GLY A 87 -9.60 4.64 6.48
N LYS A 88 -8.72 5.36 5.75
CA LYS A 88 -9.11 6.02 4.50
C LYS A 88 -9.34 5.01 3.39
N GLU A 89 -10.29 5.31 2.53
CA GLU A 89 -10.52 4.61 1.26
C GLU A 89 -9.77 5.33 0.14
N LEU A 90 -8.96 4.59 -0.61
CA LEU A 90 -8.23 5.04 -1.79
C LEU A 90 -8.81 4.39 -3.04
N THR A 91 -8.98 5.18 -4.10
CA THR A 91 -9.51 4.71 -5.38
C THR A 91 -8.38 4.59 -6.38
N TYR A 92 -8.26 3.42 -7.00
CA TYR A 92 -7.31 3.14 -8.07
C TYR A 92 -8.04 2.81 -9.36
N HIS A 93 -7.48 3.26 -10.49
CA HIS A 93 -8.02 3.04 -11.84
C HIS A 93 -7.34 1.86 -12.56
N SER A 94 -6.22 1.38 -12.03
CA SER A 94 -5.48 0.23 -12.56
C SER A 94 -5.52 -0.96 -11.59
N PHE A 95 -5.43 -2.15 -12.17
CA PHE A 95 -5.27 -3.40 -11.45
C PHE A 95 -3.78 -3.69 -11.23
N GLY A 96 -3.40 -4.09 -10.02
CA GLY A 96 -2.03 -4.49 -9.67
C GLY A 96 -1.20 -3.41 -8.98
N SER A 97 -0.24 -3.83 -8.15
CA SER A 97 0.79 -3.03 -7.42
C SER A 97 0.33 -1.79 -6.63
N ASN A 98 -0.97 -1.59 -6.40
CA ASN A 98 -1.48 -0.47 -5.60
C ASN A 98 -0.87 -0.40 -4.19
N CYS A 99 -0.66 -1.57 -3.54
CA CYS A 99 -0.03 -1.65 -2.22
C CYS A 99 1.45 -1.23 -2.26
N GLU A 100 2.22 -1.66 -3.26
CA GLU A 100 3.62 -1.26 -3.44
C GLU A 100 3.74 0.24 -3.64
N ARG A 101 2.94 0.77 -4.57
CA ARG A 101 2.91 2.20 -4.87
C ARG A 101 2.60 3.01 -3.60
N PHE A 102 1.53 2.65 -2.89
CA PHE A 102 1.12 3.34 -1.67
C PHE A 102 2.23 3.40 -0.61
N VAL A 103 2.89 2.27 -0.31
CA VAL A 103 3.92 2.28 0.74
C VAL A 103 5.21 2.98 0.30
N LYS A 104 5.51 3.01 -1.01
CA LYS A 104 6.61 3.79 -1.58
C LYS A 104 6.32 5.28 -1.56
N GLU A 105 5.10 5.71 -1.88
CA GLU A 105 4.66 7.11 -1.75
C GLU A 105 4.81 7.60 -0.29
N LEU A 106 4.43 6.77 0.69
CA LEU A 106 4.62 7.11 2.10
C LEU A 106 6.10 7.21 2.50
N ARG A 107 6.98 6.37 1.93
CA ARG A 107 8.40 6.34 2.27
C ARG A 107 9.21 7.42 1.58
N TYR A 108 8.91 7.72 0.32
CA TYR A 108 9.75 8.56 -0.55
C TYR A 108 9.06 9.88 -0.96
N GLY A 109 7.76 10.05 -0.69
CA GLY A 109 6.99 11.25 -1.01
C GLY A 109 6.36 11.27 -2.42
N GLU A 110 5.71 12.38 -2.75
CA GLU A 110 4.93 12.58 -4.00
C GLU A 110 5.78 12.48 -5.28
N ALA A 111 7.09 12.76 -5.21
CA ALA A 111 7.99 12.62 -6.35
C ALA A 111 8.05 11.18 -6.91
N PHE A 112 7.70 10.17 -6.09
CA PHE A 112 7.54 8.79 -6.54
C PHE A 112 6.19 8.57 -7.26
N SER A 113 5.13 9.29 -6.91
CA SER A 113 3.81 9.22 -7.55
C SER A 113 3.81 9.75 -8.98
N GLU A 114 4.54 10.85 -9.23
CA GLU A 114 4.58 11.53 -10.54
C GLU A 114 5.31 10.70 -11.61
N GLN A 115 6.30 9.89 -11.22
CA GLN A 115 7.04 9.02 -12.14
C GLN A 115 6.21 7.85 -12.70
N VAL A 116 5.03 7.56 -12.12
CA VAL A 116 4.12 6.50 -12.56
C VAL A 116 2.99 7.04 -13.45
N SER A 117 2.90 8.36 -13.62
CA SER A 117 2.00 9.02 -14.58
C SER A 117 2.82 9.56 -15.75
N VAL A 118 3.37 8.67 -16.57
CA VAL A 118 3.79 9.01 -17.93
C VAL A 118 2.86 8.27 -18.90
N PRO A 119 2.13 8.97 -19.79
CA PRO A 119 1.31 8.35 -20.82
C PRO A 119 2.12 7.52 -21.81
#